data_AF-W6K2G9-F1
#
_entry.id   AF-W6K2G9-F1
#
_cell.length_a   1.000
_cell.length_b   1.000
_cell.length_c   1.000
_cell.angle_alpha   90.00
_cell.angle_beta   90.00
_cell.angle_gamma   90.00
#
_symmetry.space_group_name_H-M   'P 1'
#
loop_
_entity.id
_entity.type
_entity.pdbx_description
1 polymer ?
#
loop_
_entity_poly.entity_id
_entity_poly.type
_entity_poly.pdbx_seq_one_letter_code
_entity_poly.pdbx_strand_id
1 'polypeptide(L)'
;MSGDAGPGGRARRVLEVITRDLGFAPRTDPAAPHVILLRHCPFAAAASQAREIICGLHLGVAEGVCRATGDTLSVAALHVADPHVGPCRLELA
;
A
#
# COMPACT_ATOMS: atom_id res chain seq x y z
N MET A 1 -16.29 -21.96 10.02
CA MET A 1 -15.04 -21.51 9.40
C MET A 1 -14.67 -20.19 10.05
N SER A 2 -13.99 -20.26 11.19
CA SER A 2 -13.65 -19.09 11.99
C SER A 2 -12.32 -18.54 11.48
N GLY A 3 -12.38 -17.45 10.72
CA GLY A 3 -11.21 -16.67 10.35
C GLY A 3 -10.80 -15.84 11.55
N ASP A 4 -9.77 -16.28 12.26
CA ASP A 4 -9.10 -15.47 13.27
C ASP A 4 -8.29 -14.38 12.57
N ALA A 5 -8.94 -13.23 12.40
CA ALA A 5 -8.36 -12.00 11.90
C ALA A 5 -7.57 -11.34 13.03
N GLY A 6 -6.30 -11.75 13.19
CA GLY A 6 -5.33 -10.89 13.85
C GLY A 6 -5.27 -9.51 13.16
N PRO A 7 -4.68 -8.47 13.80
CA PRO A 7 -4.77 -7.04 13.43
C PRO A 7 -4.21 -6.64 12.04
N GLY A 8 -3.94 -7.60 11.16
CA GLY A 8 -3.77 -7.41 9.74
C GLY A 8 -4.30 -8.62 8.99
N GLY A 9 -5.42 -8.46 8.28
CA GLY A 9 -6.01 -9.48 7.43
C GLY A 9 -5.02 -10.05 6.41
N ARG A 10 -5.40 -11.15 5.74
CA ARG A 10 -4.58 -11.78 4.70
C ARG A 10 -4.19 -10.77 3.62
N ALA A 11 -5.12 -9.90 3.22
CA ALA A 11 -4.89 -8.81 2.28
C ALA A 11 -3.68 -7.93 2.67
N ARG A 12 -3.62 -7.49 3.94
CA ARG A 12 -2.53 -6.67 4.45
C ARG A 12 -1.18 -7.36 4.31
N ARG A 13 -1.08 -8.63 4.72
CA ARG A 13 0.18 -9.39 4.65
C ARG A 13 0.66 -9.53 3.20
N VAL A 14 -0.27 -9.81 2.28
CA VAL A 14 0.06 -9.91 0.84
C VAL A 14 0.49 -8.54 0.28
N LEU A 15 -0.18 -7.46 0.65
CA LEU A 15 0.24 -6.10 0.30
C LEU A 15 1.65 -5.78 0.80
N GLU A 16 1.96 -6.08 2.07
CA GLU A 16 3.29 -5.84 2.65
C GLU A 16 4.39 -6.64 1.95
N VAL A 17 4.10 -7.86 1.49
CA VAL A 17 5.06 -8.66 0.70
C VAL A 17 5.24 -8.03 -0.69
N ILE A 18 4.16 -7.83 -1.43
CA ILE A 18 4.23 -7.30 -2.82
C ILE A 18 4.88 -5.92 -2.85
N THR A 19 4.49 -5.02 -1.95
CA THR A 19 5.08 -3.67 -1.90
C THR A 19 6.55 -3.72 -1.48
N ARG A 20 6.96 -4.66 -0.63
CA ARG A 20 8.38 -4.87 -0.31
C ARG A 20 9.16 -5.38 -1.51
N ASP A 21 8.63 -6.35 -2.23
CA ASP A 21 9.27 -6.94 -3.42
C ASP A 21 9.39 -5.92 -4.57
N LEU A 22 8.39 -5.05 -4.71
CA LEU A 22 8.44 -3.92 -5.64
C LEU A 22 9.39 -2.79 -5.20
N GLY A 23 9.91 -2.83 -3.97
CA GLY A 23 10.89 -1.88 -3.46
C GLY A 23 10.31 -0.71 -2.65
N PHE A 24 9.02 -0.68 -2.32
CA PHE A 24 8.40 0.45 -1.59
C PHE A 24 8.81 0.58 -0.12
N ALA A 25 9.55 -0.39 0.43
CA ALA A 25 9.98 -0.44 1.82
C ALA A 25 8.83 -0.22 2.84
N PRO A 26 7.77 -1.06 2.81
CA PRO A 26 6.57 -0.86 3.59
C PRO A 26 6.84 -0.96 5.10
N ARG A 27 6.12 -0.14 5.87
CA ARG A 27 6.14 -0.14 7.33
C ARG A 27 4.76 0.15 7.90
N THR A 28 4.34 -0.62 8.90
CA THR A 28 3.15 -0.32 9.70
C THR A 28 3.40 0.84 10.64
N ASP A 29 2.44 1.77 10.70
CA ASP A 29 2.42 2.86 11.68
C ASP A 29 1.71 2.37 12.96
N PRO A 30 2.39 2.28 14.12
CA PRO A 30 1.75 1.89 15.37
C PRO A 30 0.63 2.86 15.83
N ALA A 31 0.70 4.14 15.44
CA ALA A 31 -0.31 5.13 15.75
C ALA A 31 -1.50 5.10 14.76
N ALA A 32 -1.29 4.54 13.57
CA ALA A 32 -2.31 4.38 12.53
C ALA A 32 -2.25 2.96 11.95
N PRO A 33 -2.76 1.95 12.68
CA PRO A 33 -2.60 0.55 12.28
C PRO A 33 -3.27 0.22 10.94
N HIS A 34 -4.27 0.98 10.50
CA HIS A 34 -4.92 0.85 9.21
C HIS A 34 -4.10 1.45 8.04
N VAL A 35 -2.92 2.01 8.31
CA VAL A 35 -2.04 2.62 7.32
C VAL A 35 -0.76 1.79 7.12
N ILE A 36 -0.40 1.58 5.85
CA ILE A 36 0.92 1.12 5.43
C ILE A 36 1.69 2.32 4.87
N LEU A 37 2.82 2.64 5.50
CA LEU A 37 3.75 3.66 5.03
C LEU A 37 4.67 3.06 3.96
N LEU A 38 4.64 3.62 2.76
CA LEU A 38 5.54 3.28 1.64
C LEU A 38 6.70 4.27 1.66
N ARG A 39 7.81 3.88 2.30
CA ARG A 39 8.93 4.79 2.63
C ARG A 39 9.92 5.02 1.50
N HIS A 40 9.80 4.28 0.42
CA HIS A 40 10.60 4.47 -0.78
C HIS A 40 9.71 4.47 -2.01
N CYS A 41 9.98 5.36 -2.96
CA CYS A 41 9.37 5.30 -4.29
C CYS A 41 10.40 4.72 -5.26
N PRO A 42 10.27 3.44 -5.67
CA PRO A 42 11.18 2.80 -6.62
C PRO A 42 11.10 3.43 -8.03
N PHE A 43 10.06 4.23 -8.29
CA PHE A 43 9.80 4.92 -9.55
C PHE A 43 9.96 6.45 -9.45
N ALA A 44 10.71 6.97 -8.47
CA ALA A 44 10.79 8.41 -8.20
C ALA A 44 11.04 9.26 -9.47
N ALA A 45 11.98 8.87 -10.33
CA ALA A 45 12.27 9.59 -11.57
C ALA A 45 11.10 9.62 -12.57
N ALA A 46 10.33 8.53 -12.67
CA ALA A 46 9.14 8.46 -13.52
C ALA A 46 7.96 9.20 -12.88
N ALA A 47 7.80 9.09 -11.57
CA ALA A 47 6.77 9.79 -10.81
C ALA A 47 6.97 11.32 -10.82
N SER A 48 8.20 11.82 -10.98
CA SER A 48 8.45 13.25 -11.20
C SER A 48 7.94 13.77 -12.54
N GLN A 49 7.73 12.89 -13.53
CA GLN A 49 7.25 13.26 -14.86
C GLN A 49 5.76 12.93 -15.06
N ALA A 50 5.29 11.83 -14.48
CA ALA A 50 3.95 11.29 -14.70
C ALA A 50 3.34 10.72 -13.41
N ARG A 51 3.30 11.54 -12.35
CA ARG A 51 2.88 11.14 -11.00
C ARG A 51 1.53 10.43 -10.98
N GLU A 52 0.52 11.00 -11.63
CA GLU A 52 -0.85 10.47 -11.62
C GLU A 52 -0.92 9.07 -12.24
N ILE A 53 -0.16 8.82 -13.30
CA ILE A 53 -0.13 7.53 -13.99
C ILE A 53 0.58 6.48 -13.13
N ILE A 54 1.78 6.81 -12.62
CA ILE A 54 2.58 5.88 -11.81
C ILE A 54 1.89 5.55 -10.49
N CYS A 55 1.44 6.57 -9.76
CA CYS A 55 0.76 6.36 -8.48
C CYS A 55 -0.61 5.71 -8.66
N GLY A 56 -1.35 6.05 -9.72
CA GLY A 56 -2.62 5.41 -10.05
C GLY A 56 -2.47 3.92 -10.37
N LEU A 57 -1.41 3.54 -11.10
CA LEU A 57 -1.09 2.13 -11.35
C LEU A 57 -0.88 1.36 -10.03
N HIS A 58 -0.10 1.93 -9.09
CA HIS A 58 0.15 1.27 -7.81
C HIS A 58 -1.08 1.18 -6.92
N LEU A 59 -1.96 2.19 -6.95
CA LEU A 59 -3.27 2.12 -6.30
C LEU A 59 -4.10 0.96 -6.86
N GLY A 60 -4.22 0.86 -8.19
CA GLY A 60 -4.96 -0.22 -8.83
C GLY A 60 -4.40 -1.62 -8.53
N VAL A 61 -3.07 -1.74 -8.43
CA VAL A 61 -2.42 -3.00 -7.98
C VAL A 61 -2.82 -3.32 -6.54
N ALA A 62 -2.76 -2.35 -5.63
CA ALA A 62 -3.12 -2.57 -4.23
C ALA A 62 -4.59 -2.98 -4.06
N GLU A 63 -5.50 -2.31 -4.77
CA GLU A 63 -6.92 -2.67 -4.81
C GLU A 63 -7.14 -4.08 -5.37
N GLY A 64 -6.42 -4.44 -6.44
CA GLY A 64 -6.47 -5.77 -7.04
C GLY A 64 -6.03 -6.87 -6.07
N VAL A 65 -4.97 -6.62 -5.30
CA VAL A 65 -4.48 -7.53 -4.27
C VAL A 65 -5.54 -7.75 -3.20
N CYS A 66 -6.13 -6.68 -2.65
CA CYS A 66 -7.19 -6.80 -1.64
C CYS A 66 -8.34 -7.68 -2.15
N ARG A 67 -8.87 -7.38 -3.36
CA ARG A 67 -9.97 -8.16 -3.95
C ARG A 67 -9.59 -9.64 -4.16
N ALA A 68 -8.37 -9.92 -4.61
CA ALA A 68 -7.92 -11.28 -4.91
C ALA A 68 -7.77 -12.17 -3.67
N THR A 69 -7.55 -11.57 -2.49
CA THR A 69 -7.42 -12.36 -1.25
C THR A 69 -8.74 -12.88 -0.68
N GLY A 70 -9.88 -12.32 -1.11
CA GLY A 70 -11.21 -12.68 -0.62
C GLY A 70 -11.48 -12.25 0.84
N ASP A 71 -10.66 -11.34 1.37
CA ASP A 71 -10.81 -10.77 2.71
C ASP A 71 -11.80 -9.58 2.69
N THR A 72 -12.25 -9.11 3.87
CA THR A 72 -13.11 -7.90 3.95
C THR A 72 -12.32 -6.61 3.81
N LEU A 73 -10.99 -6.68 3.91
CA LEU A 73 -10.10 -5.52 3.86
C LEU A 73 -10.01 -4.97 2.43
N SER A 74 -10.10 -3.66 2.32
CA SER A 74 -10.08 -2.89 1.08
C SER A 74 -9.06 -1.75 1.15
N VAL A 75 -8.73 -1.15 -0.01
CA VAL A 75 -7.96 0.09 -0.04
C VAL A 75 -8.93 1.26 0.03
N ALA A 76 -8.76 2.12 1.04
CA ALA A 76 -9.57 3.32 1.20
C ALA A 76 -9.00 4.49 0.39
N ALA A 77 -7.68 4.68 0.45
CA ALA A 77 -6.99 5.76 -0.26
C ALA A 77 -5.48 5.51 -0.39
N LEU A 78 -4.87 6.11 -1.40
CA LEU A 78 -3.42 6.30 -1.49
C LEU A 78 -3.11 7.80 -1.40
N HIS A 79 -2.53 8.21 -0.28
CA HIS A 79 -2.04 9.57 -0.08
C HIS A 79 -0.61 9.67 -0.61
N VAL A 80 -0.47 10.32 -1.76
CA VAL A 80 0.82 10.45 -2.45
C VAL A 80 1.62 11.60 -1.84
N ALA A 81 2.86 11.32 -1.48
CA ALA A 81 3.84 12.32 -1.07
C ALA A 81 4.84 12.60 -2.20
N ASP A 82 5.57 13.70 -2.11
CA ASP A 82 6.74 13.88 -2.97
C ASP A 82 7.79 12.79 -2.63
N PRO A 83 8.29 12.02 -3.62
CA PRO A 83 9.26 10.95 -3.41
C PRO A 83 10.54 11.34 -2.68
N HIS A 84 10.93 12.62 -2.76
CA HIS A 84 12.15 13.15 -2.13
C HIS A 84 11.89 13.75 -0.75
N VAL A 85 10.62 13.90 -0.34
CA VAL A 85 10.23 14.57 0.91
C VAL A 85 9.70 13.58 1.94
N GLY A 86 8.91 12.59 1.54
CA GLY A 86 8.24 11.73 2.52
C GLY A 86 7.59 10.47 1.97
N PRO A 87 7.07 9.62 2.88
CA PRO A 87 6.43 8.36 2.51
C PRO A 87 5.03 8.59 1.94
N CYS A 88 4.65 7.77 0.96
CA CYS A 88 3.24 7.64 0.62
C CYS A 88 2.51 6.85 1.72
N ARG A 89 1.22 7.12 1.91
CA ARG A 89 0.38 6.44 2.92
C ARG A 89 -0.71 5.67 2.20
N LEU A 90 -0.69 4.35 2.30
CA LEU A 90 -1.76 3.48 1.82
C LEU A 90 -2.70 3.19 2.98
N GLU A 91 -3.94 3.67 2.86
CA GLU A 91 -4.98 3.54 3.88
C GLU A 91 -5.89 2.35 3.57
N LEU A 92 -6.18 1.53 4.57
CA LEU A 92 -6.99 0.33 4.46
C LEU A 92 -8.28 0.47 5.27
N ALA A 93 -9.37 -0.10 4.77
CA ALA A 93 -10.70 -0.12 5.42
C ALA A 93 -11.29 -1.53 5.45
#